data_AF-A1ANC0-F1
#
_entry.id   AF-A1ANC0-F1
#
_cell.length_a   1.000
_cell.length_b   1.000
_cell.length_c   1.000
_cell.angle_alpha   90.00
_cell.angle_beta   90.00
_cell.angle_gamma   90.00
#
_symmetry.space_group_name_H-M   'P 1'
#
loop_
_entity.id
_entity.type
_entity.pdbx_description
1 polymer ?
#
loop_
_entity_poly.entity_id
_entity_poly.type
_entity_poly.pdbx_seq_one_letter_code
_entity_poly.pdbx_strand_id
1 'polypeptide(L)'
;MIKNTRISIALIIVVALTFTTLGVYCSREYRTLNEREVSERLLRQELHRVDAVTDDAAAVAAYRKISPTLPEIQLRIVQRQWRIALELLGYMQRARSNSELQNETVVYDGQLKRLLDEIVERCGATLADAASLRPDITWRLYNTAGAAKVLSALVMLESEQNADKVQGVMRDALADFKSAIEAVDKSGVSPLYKNIPRWNFEVLNGEENVRKFEVSMTDMEKNQALKENLETLIPDIGGYAPGEPMDTRVKK
;
A
#
# COMPACT_ATOMS: atom_id res chain seq x y z
N MET A 1 -66.19 42.85 -4.86
CA MET A 1 -65.80 41.90 -5.93
C MET A 1 -64.34 42.03 -6.38
N ILE A 2 -63.77 43.24 -6.51
CA ILE A 2 -62.39 43.49 -6.99
C ILE A 2 -61.26 42.98 -6.05
N LYS A 3 -61.50 42.90 -4.73
CA LYS A 3 -60.48 42.50 -3.73
C LYS A 3 -60.10 41.02 -3.82
N ASN A 4 -61.06 40.13 -4.09
CA ASN A 4 -60.81 38.69 -4.21
C ASN A 4 -60.01 38.35 -5.46
N THR A 5 -60.24 39.06 -6.58
CA THR A 5 -59.51 38.88 -7.83
C THR A 5 -58.02 39.22 -7.69
N ARG A 6 -57.70 40.29 -6.94
CA ARG A 6 -56.29 40.67 -6.68
C ARG A 6 -55.55 39.65 -5.83
N ILE A 7 -56.22 39.04 -4.84
CA ILE A 7 -55.64 37.99 -3.99
C ILE A 7 -55.39 36.73 -4.82
N SER A 8 -56.33 36.31 -5.67
CA SER A 8 -56.14 35.15 -6.56
C SER A 8 -55.00 35.36 -7.55
N ILE A 9 -54.87 36.55 -8.16
CA ILE A 9 -53.77 36.87 -9.07
C ILE A 9 -52.42 36.85 -8.34
N ALA A 10 -52.33 37.45 -7.15
CA ALA A 10 -51.12 37.41 -6.34
C ALA A 10 -50.71 35.98 -5.98
N LEU A 11 -51.67 35.12 -5.64
CA LEU A 11 -51.41 33.72 -5.32
C LEU A 11 -50.93 32.93 -6.54
N ILE A 12 -51.50 33.16 -7.73
CA ILE A 12 -51.05 32.55 -8.98
C ILE A 12 -49.61 32.98 -9.30
N ILE A 13 -49.26 34.26 -9.11
CA ILE A 13 -47.90 34.76 -9.36
C ILE A 13 -46.90 34.12 -8.40
N VAL A 14 -47.24 34.03 -7.10
CA VAL A 14 -46.37 33.38 -6.11
C VAL A 14 -46.15 31.91 -6.46
N VAL A 15 -47.22 31.18 -6.82
CA VAL A 15 -47.13 29.78 -7.24
C VAL A 15 -46.30 29.62 -8.53
N ALA A 16 -46.49 30.50 -9.52
CA ALA A 16 -45.70 30.46 -10.75
C ALA A 16 -44.22 30.72 -10.48
N LEU A 17 -43.90 31.68 -9.59
CA LEU A 17 -42.52 31.98 -9.20
C LEU A 17 -41.88 30.80 -8.46
N THR A 18 -42.59 30.13 -7.55
CA THR A 18 -42.04 28.96 -6.84
C THR A 18 -41.80 27.78 -7.77
N PHE A 19 -42.70 27.51 -8.73
CA PHE A 19 -42.48 26.47 -9.73
C PHE A 19 -41.31 26.81 -10.66
N THR A 20 -41.13 28.08 -11.00
CA THR A 20 -40.01 28.51 -11.86
C THR A 20 -38.68 28.34 -11.14
N THR A 21 -38.57 28.77 -9.87
CA THR A 21 -37.34 28.60 -9.09
C THR A 21 -37.03 27.13 -8.82
N LEU A 22 -38.06 26.31 -8.54
CA LEU A 22 -37.91 24.86 -8.39
C LEU A 22 -37.43 24.22 -9.70
N GLY A 23 -38.00 24.59 -10.85
CA GLY A 23 -37.57 24.11 -12.15
C GLY A 23 -36.11 24.45 -12.48
N VAL A 24 -35.66 25.66 -12.15
CA VAL A 24 -34.25 26.07 -12.30
C VAL A 24 -33.35 25.27 -11.36
N TYR A 25 -33.77 25.03 -10.11
CA TYR A 25 -33.01 24.23 -9.15
C TYR A 25 -32.87 22.78 -9.63
N CYS A 26 -33.98 22.11 -9.97
CA CYS A 26 -33.96 20.74 -10.47
C CYS A 26 -33.15 20.60 -11.76
N SER A 27 -33.21 21.58 -12.67
CA SER A 27 -32.41 21.56 -13.90
C SER A 27 -30.91 21.69 -13.62
N ARG A 28 -30.51 22.53 -12.65
CA ARG A 28 -29.11 22.65 -12.23
C ARG A 28 -28.62 21.37 -11.57
N GLU A 29 -29.40 20.82 -10.65
CA GLU A 29 -29.07 19.58 -9.95
C GLU A 29 -28.93 18.42 -10.94
N TYR A 30 -29.88 18.27 -11.86
CA TYR A 30 -29.81 17.27 -12.93
C TYR A 30 -28.55 17.42 -13.79
N ARG A 31 -28.18 18.65 -14.18
CA ARG A 31 -26.93 18.90 -14.93
C ARG A 31 -25.71 18.47 -14.13
N THR A 32 -25.63 18.85 -12.85
CA THR A 32 -24.49 18.46 -12.01
C THR A 32 -24.39 16.96 -11.80
N LEU A 33 -25.51 16.26 -11.66
CA LEU A 33 -25.54 14.80 -11.54
C LEU A 33 -25.11 14.14 -12.84
N ASN A 34 -25.59 14.61 -13.98
CA ASN A 34 -25.22 14.08 -15.28
C ASN A 34 -23.74 14.32 -15.61
N GLU A 35 -23.19 15.49 -15.28
CA GLU A 35 -21.76 15.79 -15.42
C GLU A 35 -20.88 14.86 -14.56
N ARG A 36 -21.30 14.61 -13.31
CA ARG A 36 -20.63 13.65 -12.42
C ARG A 36 -20.69 12.24 -12.98
N GLU A 37 -21.84 11.80 -13.46
CA GLU A 37 -22.01 10.46 -14.01
C GLU A 37 -21.15 10.24 -15.26
N VAL A 38 -21.10 11.23 -16.16
CA VAL A 38 -20.23 11.19 -17.35
C VAL A 38 -18.76 11.12 -16.93
N SER A 39 -18.34 11.96 -15.97
CA SER A 39 -16.97 11.95 -15.44
C SER A 39 -16.61 10.60 -14.81
N GLU A 40 -17.49 10.03 -14.00
CA GLU A 40 -17.28 8.71 -13.39
C GLU A 40 -17.18 7.59 -14.43
N ARG A 41 -18.02 7.63 -15.47
CA ARG A 41 -17.96 6.63 -16.55
C ARG A 41 -16.63 6.73 -17.32
N LEU A 42 -16.19 7.94 -17.65
CA LEU A 42 -14.91 8.17 -18.30
C LEU A 42 -13.74 7.68 -17.43
N LEU A 43 -13.76 8.00 -16.13
CA LEU A 43 -12.76 7.54 -15.19
C LEU A 43 -12.72 6.00 -15.11
N ARG A 44 -13.88 5.34 -15.02
CA ARG A 44 -13.94 3.86 -15.00
C ARG A 44 -13.40 3.26 -16.30
N GLN A 45 -13.74 3.85 -17.45
CA GLN A 45 -13.22 3.40 -18.74
C GLN A 45 -11.69 3.56 -18.81
N GLU A 46 -11.17 4.69 -18.35
CA GLU A 46 -9.73 4.92 -18.34
C GLU A 46 -9.00 3.97 -17.38
N LEU A 47 -9.56 3.74 -16.19
CA LEU A 47 -9.04 2.74 -15.24
C LEU A 47 -9.02 1.34 -15.85
N HIS A 48 -10.10 0.91 -16.51
CA HIS A 48 -10.15 -0.38 -17.21
C HIS A 48 -9.11 -0.48 -18.32
N ARG A 49 -8.88 0.61 -19.07
CA ARG A 49 -7.85 0.65 -20.11
C ARG A 49 -6.46 0.50 -19.51
N VAL A 50 -6.16 1.19 -18.41
CA VAL A 50 -4.86 1.10 -17.75
C VAL A 50 -4.67 -0.24 -17.04
N ASP A 51 -5.73 -0.84 -16.50
CA ASP A 51 -5.70 -2.19 -15.93
C ASP A 51 -5.30 -3.27 -16.93
N ALA A 52 -5.74 -3.11 -18.18
CA ALA A 52 -5.40 -4.02 -19.27
C ALA A 52 -3.92 -3.94 -19.69
N VAL A 53 -3.17 -2.92 -19.25
CA VAL A 53 -1.74 -2.84 -19.52
C VAL A 53 -1.01 -3.90 -18.69
N THR A 54 -0.34 -4.81 -19.40
CA THR A 54 0.40 -5.93 -18.81
C THR A 54 1.74 -5.51 -18.22
N ASP A 55 2.45 -4.61 -18.91
CA ASP A 55 3.72 -4.05 -18.45
C ASP A 55 3.51 -3.13 -17.24
N ASP A 56 4.10 -3.47 -16.09
CA ASP A 56 3.86 -2.75 -14.84
C ASP A 56 4.42 -1.32 -14.89
N ALA A 57 5.54 -1.08 -15.58
CA ALA A 57 6.13 0.25 -15.71
C ALA A 57 5.26 1.18 -16.57
N ALA A 58 4.77 0.69 -17.71
CA ALA A 58 3.82 1.41 -18.57
C ALA A 58 2.49 1.66 -17.85
N ALA A 59 2.00 0.69 -17.06
CA ALA A 59 0.79 0.85 -16.25
C ALA A 59 0.98 1.96 -15.21
N VAL A 60 2.10 2.00 -14.48
CA VAL A 60 2.42 3.09 -13.54
C VAL A 60 2.44 4.44 -14.23
N ALA A 61 3.10 4.55 -15.39
CA ALA A 61 3.16 5.79 -16.14
C ALA A 61 1.78 6.25 -16.65
N ALA A 62 0.91 5.31 -17.02
CA ALA A 62 -0.45 5.60 -17.44
C ALA A 62 -1.34 6.03 -16.26
N TYR A 63 -1.25 5.35 -15.11
CA TYR A 63 -1.98 5.73 -13.89
C TYR A 63 -1.63 7.14 -13.41
N ARG A 64 -0.36 7.55 -13.52
CA ARG A 64 0.09 8.92 -13.15
C ARG A 64 -0.56 10.02 -13.99
N LYS A 65 -1.18 9.70 -15.13
CA LYS A 65 -1.85 10.65 -16.03
C LYS A 65 -3.35 10.79 -15.75
N ILE A 66 -3.93 9.89 -14.95
CA ILE A 66 -5.37 9.91 -14.65
C ILE A 66 -5.66 11.02 -13.63
N SER A 67 -6.67 11.84 -13.92
CA SER A 67 -7.17 12.90 -13.03
C SER A 67 -8.67 12.70 -12.77
N PRO A 68 -9.17 12.91 -11.54
CA PRO A 68 -8.44 13.32 -10.34
C PRO A 68 -7.62 12.19 -9.69
N THR A 69 -6.64 12.58 -8.87
CA THR A 69 -5.76 11.66 -8.15
C THR A 69 -6.46 11.01 -6.96
N LEU A 70 -7.18 9.91 -7.19
CA LEU A 70 -7.89 9.19 -6.14
C LEU A 70 -6.96 8.25 -5.33
N PRO A 71 -7.24 7.97 -4.05
CA PRO A 71 -6.48 7.01 -3.24
C PRO A 71 -6.43 5.60 -3.84
N GLU A 72 -7.48 5.15 -4.53
CA GLU A 72 -7.52 3.88 -5.23
C GLU A 72 -6.50 3.82 -6.38
N ILE A 73 -6.27 4.95 -7.06
CA ILE A 73 -5.25 5.07 -8.11
C ILE A 73 -3.87 4.98 -7.49
N GLN A 74 -3.65 5.65 -6.35
CA GLN A 74 -2.37 5.55 -5.63
C GLN A 74 -2.07 4.13 -5.19
N LEU A 75 -3.06 3.42 -4.65
CA LEU A 75 -2.92 2.02 -4.26
C LEU A 75 -2.55 1.13 -5.46
N ARG A 76 -3.20 1.32 -6.62
CA ARG A 76 -2.88 0.57 -7.86
C ARG A 76 -1.46 0.86 -8.34
N ILE A 77 -1.02 2.12 -8.29
CA ILE A 77 0.37 2.49 -8.62
C ILE A 77 1.33 1.75 -7.70
N VAL A 78 1.12 1.82 -6.39
CA VAL A 78 1.98 1.15 -5.40
C VAL A 78 2.02 -0.37 -5.62
N GLN A 79 0.88 -0.99 -5.93
CA GLN A 79 0.83 -2.44 -6.23
C GLN A 79 1.65 -2.82 -7.47
N ARG A 80 1.63 -1.98 -8.52
CA ARG A 80 2.43 -2.19 -9.72
C ARG A 80 3.92 -1.96 -9.43
N GLN A 81 4.26 -0.91 -8.70
CA GLN A 81 5.64 -0.65 -8.25
C GLN A 81 6.17 -1.79 -7.38
N TRP A 82 5.34 -2.38 -6.51
CA TRP A 82 5.73 -3.54 -5.71
C TRP A 82 6.09 -4.76 -6.56
N ARG A 83 5.35 -5.03 -7.64
CA ARG A 83 5.69 -6.13 -8.56
C ARG A 83 7.02 -5.89 -9.27
N ILE A 84 7.26 -4.66 -9.74
CA ILE A 84 8.56 -4.26 -10.33
C ILE A 84 9.69 -4.46 -9.31
N ALA A 85 9.46 -4.12 -8.04
CA ALA A 85 10.46 -4.33 -6.98
C ALA A 85 10.80 -5.81 -6.78
N LEU A 86 9.79 -6.70 -6.78
CA LEU A 86 10.00 -8.15 -6.69
C LEU A 86 10.74 -8.69 -7.92
N GLU A 87 10.45 -8.17 -9.11
CA GLU A 87 11.15 -8.54 -10.34
C GLU A 87 12.63 -8.12 -10.31
N LEU A 88 12.90 -6.89 -9.88
CA LEU A 88 14.27 -6.37 -9.67
C LEU A 88 15.04 -7.20 -8.64
N LEU A 89 14.40 -7.61 -7.55
CA LEU A 89 15.01 -8.51 -6.57
C LEU A 89 15.40 -9.85 -7.23
N GLY A 90 14.52 -10.41 -8.08
CA GLY A 90 14.82 -11.61 -8.86
C GLY A 90 15.95 -11.43 -9.89
N TYR A 91 16.09 -10.24 -10.49
CA TYR A 91 17.24 -9.91 -11.33
C TYR A 91 18.52 -9.80 -10.51
N MET A 92 18.50 -9.13 -9.35
CA MET A 92 19.64 -9.03 -8.45
C MET A 92 20.15 -10.39 -7.98
N GLN A 93 19.24 -11.28 -7.55
CA GLN A 93 19.62 -12.63 -7.10
C GLN A 93 20.29 -13.44 -8.21
N ARG A 94 19.82 -13.32 -9.46
CA ARG A 94 20.44 -13.96 -10.63
C ARG A 94 21.76 -13.32 -11.04
N ALA A 95 21.85 -11.99 -11.00
CA ALA A 95 23.07 -11.28 -11.32
C ALA A 95 24.20 -11.59 -10.31
N ARG A 96 23.86 -11.83 -9.05
CA ARG A 96 24.84 -12.21 -8.01
C ARG A 96 25.34 -13.64 -8.13
N SER A 97 24.52 -14.56 -8.61
CA SER A 97 24.95 -15.93 -8.87
C SER A 97 25.75 -16.09 -10.17
N ASN A 98 25.89 -15.01 -10.96
CA ASN A 98 26.65 -14.99 -12.20
C ASN A 98 27.73 -13.89 -12.18
N SER A 99 29.01 -14.29 -12.14
CA SER A 99 30.15 -13.36 -12.14
C SER A 99 30.19 -12.41 -13.33
N GLU A 100 29.62 -12.78 -14.48
CA GLU A 100 29.57 -11.93 -15.68
C GLU A 100 28.60 -10.75 -15.54
N LEU A 101 27.65 -10.82 -14.59
CA LEU A 101 26.60 -9.81 -14.37
C LEU A 101 26.83 -8.98 -13.10
N GLN A 102 28.02 -9.05 -12.49
CA GLN A 102 28.32 -8.29 -11.26
C GLN A 102 28.13 -6.78 -11.43
N ASN A 103 28.49 -6.23 -12.60
CA ASN A 103 28.30 -4.80 -12.89
C ASN A 103 26.81 -4.41 -12.96
N GLU A 104 25.93 -5.32 -13.37
CA GLU A 104 24.48 -5.07 -13.39
C GLU A 104 23.87 -5.13 -11.99
N THR A 105 24.50 -5.84 -11.04
CA THR A 105 24.02 -5.94 -9.65
C THR A 105 23.92 -4.56 -8.99
N VAL A 106 24.91 -3.69 -9.21
CA VAL A 106 24.91 -2.31 -8.68
C VAL A 106 23.79 -1.48 -9.31
N VAL A 107 23.49 -1.70 -10.60
CA VAL A 107 22.43 -0.99 -11.31
C VAL A 107 21.06 -1.41 -10.76
N TYR A 108 20.81 -2.71 -10.63
CA TYR A 108 19.55 -3.22 -10.11
C TYR A 108 19.34 -2.83 -8.64
N ASP A 109 20.39 -2.83 -7.82
CA ASP A 109 20.36 -2.39 -6.43
C ASP A 109 19.92 -0.91 -6.32
N GLY A 110 20.55 -0.03 -7.09
CA GLY A 110 20.20 1.39 -7.12
C GLY A 110 18.77 1.65 -7.64
N GLN A 111 18.31 0.85 -8.60
CA GLN A 111 16.92 0.93 -9.10
C GLN A 111 15.92 0.46 -8.06
N LEU A 112 16.19 -0.67 -7.39
CA LEU A 112 15.33 -1.24 -6.36
C LEU A 112 15.20 -0.28 -5.19
N LYS A 113 16.32 0.26 -4.68
CA LYS A 113 16.31 1.22 -3.58
C LYS A 113 15.45 2.45 -3.90
N ARG A 114 15.66 3.07 -5.06
CA ARG A 114 14.87 4.23 -5.51
C ARG A 114 13.38 3.89 -5.58
N LEU A 115 13.04 2.71 -6.10
CA LEU A 115 11.65 2.28 -6.23
C LEU A 115 10.99 2.03 -4.88
N LEU A 116 11.71 1.44 -3.92
CA LEU A 116 11.21 1.23 -2.56
C LEU A 116 11.00 2.56 -1.83
N ASP A 117 11.92 3.51 -1.98
CA ASP A 117 11.76 4.87 -1.44
C ASP A 117 10.52 5.56 -2.05
N GLU A 118 10.32 5.47 -3.37
CA GLU A 118 9.13 6.00 -4.04
C GLU A 118 7.83 5.36 -3.51
N ILE A 119 7.84 4.05 -3.22
CA ILE A 119 6.69 3.34 -2.64
C ILE A 119 6.38 3.88 -1.23
N VAL A 120 7.40 4.03 -0.39
CA VAL A 120 7.24 4.52 0.99
C VAL A 120 6.74 5.96 0.98
N GLU A 121 7.32 6.83 0.16
CA GLU A 121 6.89 8.23 0.03
C GLU A 121 5.43 8.33 -0.43
N ARG A 122 5.05 7.56 -1.46
CA ARG A 122 3.67 7.57 -1.99
C ARG A 122 2.66 7.04 -0.97
N CYS A 123 3.00 5.96 -0.26
CA CYS A 123 2.17 5.46 0.83
C CYS A 123 2.02 6.51 1.92
N GLY A 124 3.12 7.14 2.36
CA GLY A 124 3.12 8.19 3.38
C GLY A 124 2.28 9.40 2.98
N ALA A 125 2.43 9.90 1.75
CA ALA A 125 1.64 11.01 1.23
C ALA A 125 0.14 10.69 1.18
N THR A 126 -0.22 9.45 0.81
CA THR A 126 -1.64 9.03 0.77
C THR A 126 -2.20 8.86 2.19
N LEU A 127 -1.40 8.32 3.12
CA LEU A 127 -1.76 8.12 4.52
C LEU A 127 -1.77 9.42 5.36
N ALA A 128 -1.29 10.55 4.82
CA ALA A 128 -1.33 11.83 5.51
C ALA A 128 -2.75 12.26 5.92
N ASP A 129 -3.76 11.85 5.13
CA ASP A 129 -5.18 12.02 5.45
C ASP A 129 -5.87 10.66 5.70
N ALA A 130 -5.21 9.78 6.45
CA ALA A 130 -5.71 8.41 6.72
C ALA A 130 -7.13 8.36 7.34
N ALA A 131 -7.57 9.44 8.00
CA ALA A 131 -8.90 9.53 8.60
C ALA A 131 -10.04 9.60 7.56
N SER A 132 -9.79 10.15 6.37
CA SER A 132 -10.77 10.23 5.29
C SER A 132 -10.75 8.98 4.38
N LEU A 133 -9.70 8.17 4.49
CA LEU A 133 -9.53 6.98 3.66
C LEU A 133 -10.46 5.84 4.10
N ARG A 134 -10.88 5.06 3.10
CA ARG A 134 -11.59 3.81 3.39
C ARG A 134 -10.65 2.83 4.10
N PRO A 135 -11.14 2.09 5.12
CA PRO A 135 -10.32 1.15 5.87
C PRO A 135 -9.60 0.13 4.98
N ASP A 136 -10.22 -0.33 3.89
CA ASP A 136 -9.65 -1.31 2.96
C ASP A 136 -8.45 -0.79 2.15
N ILE A 137 -8.37 0.53 1.94
CA ILE A 137 -7.24 1.20 1.30
C ILE A 137 -6.14 1.43 2.34
N THR A 138 -6.52 1.95 3.51
CA THR A 138 -5.62 2.28 4.61
C THR A 138 -4.73 1.11 5.01
N TRP A 139 -5.31 -0.09 5.23
CA TRP A 139 -4.50 -1.23 5.66
C TRP A 139 -3.54 -1.72 4.59
N ARG A 140 -3.91 -1.64 3.31
CA ARG A 140 -3.05 -2.06 2.20
C ARG A 140 -1.86 -1.12 2.04
N LEU A 141 -2.07 0.18 2.24
CA LEU A 141 -1.00 1.17 2.23
C LEU A 141 -0.03 0.96 3.40
N TYR A 142 -0.54 0.76 4.62
CA TYR A 142 0.29 0.44 5.79
C TYR A 142 1.10 -0.85 5.59
N ASN A 143 0.46 -1.91 5.11
CA ASN A 143 1.12 -3.18 4.81
C ASN A 143 2.24 -3.02 3.77
N THR A 144 1.97 -2.29 2.69
CA THR A 144 2.95 -2.12 1.61
C THR A 144 4.10 -1.21 2.03
N ALA A 145 3.84 -0.15 2.79
CA ALA A 145 4.88 0.72 3.33
C ALA A 145 5.81 -0.04 4.29
N GLY A 146 5.24 -0.84 5.21
CA GLY A 146 6.01 -1.68 6.12
C GLY A 146 6.87 -2.70 5.37
N ALA A 147 6.27 -3.42 4.42
CA ALA A 147 6.99 -4.38 3.59
C ALA A 147 8.13 -3.73 2.77
N ALA A 148 7.92 -2.53 2.22
CA ALA A 148 8.95 -1.80 1.48
C ALA A 148 10.12 -1.35 2.37
N LYS A 149 9.84 -0.89 3.60
CA LYS A 149 10.89 -0.53 4.58
C LYS A 149 11.72 -1.76 4.97
N VAL A 150 11.07 -2.88 5.27
CA VAL A 150 11.79 -4.13 5.61
C VAL A 150 12.60 -4.62 4.43
N LEU A 151 12.05 -4.64 3.22
CA LEU A 151 12.80 -5.04 2.03
C LEU A 151 13.99 -4.11 1.75
N SER A 152 13.85 -2.81 1.97
CA SER A 152 14.96 -1.85 1.84
C SER A 152 16.07 -2.13 2.85
N ALA A 153 15.72 -2.43 4.10
CA ALA A 153 16.67 -2.85 5.13
C ALA A 153 17.37 -4.18 4.78
N LEU A 154 16.62 -5.14 4.22
CA LEU A 154 17.16 -6.43 3.76
C LEU A 154 18.16 -6.27 2.61
N VAL A 155 17.86 -5.43 1.63
CA VAL A 155 18.79 -5.14 0.53
C VAL A 155 20.05 -4.44 1.04
N MET A 156 19.90 -3.57 2.05
CA MET A 156 21.04 -2.91 2.70
C MET A 156 21.97 -3.89 3.42
N LEU A 157 21.46 -4.98 4.02
CA LEU A 157 22.29 -6.06 4.60
C LEU A 157 23.28 -6.64 3.60
N GLU A 158 22.92 -6.66 2.32
CA GLU A 158 23.71 -7.35 1.30
C GLU A 158 24.83 -6.47 0.73
N SER A 159 24.78 -5.16 0.98
CA SER A 159 25.74 -4.17 0.45
C SER A 159 26.53 -3.42 1.54
N GLU A 160 25.98 -3.29 2.74
CA GLU A 160 26.59 -2.56 3.85
C GLU A 160 27.44 -3.49 4.73
N GLN A 161 28.69 -3.08 5.01
CA GLN A 161 29.62 -3.85 5.81
C GLN A 161 29.52 -3.53 7.31
N ASN A 162 28.92 -2.39 7.67
CA ASN A 162 28.73 -1.99 9.05
C ASN A 162 27.50 -2.68 9.68
N ALA A 163 27.75 -3.77 10.43
CA ALA A 163 26.72 -4.57 11.09
C ALA A 163 25.81 -3.75 12.02
N ASP A 164 26.37 -2.84 12.84
CA ASP A 164 25.59 -2.04 13.80
C ASP A 164 24.62 -1.11 13.09
N LYS A 165 25.08 -0.51 11.99
CA LYS A 165 24.25 0.36 11.15
C LYS A 165 23.07 -0.41 10.55
N VAL A 166 23.31 -1.61 10.03
CA VAL A 166 22.25 -2.39 9.41
C VAL A 166 21.27 -2.94 10.44
N GLN A 167 21.77 -3.38 11.61
CA GLN A 167 20.91 -3.79 12.72
C GLN A 167 19.99 -2.65 13.18
N GLY A 168 20.51 -1.43 13.28
CA GLY A 168 19.71 -0.24 13.58
C GLY A 168 18.59 -0.04 12.57
N VAL A 169 18.93 -0.02 11.27
CA VAL A 169 17.96 0.16 10.18
C VAL A 169 16.90 -0.96 10.14
N MET A 170 17.30 -2.21 10.35
CA MET A 170 16.37 -3.34 10.38
C MET A 170 15.42 -3.26 11.56
N ARG A 171 15.92 -2.93 12.75
CA ARG A 171 15.09 -2.74 13.95
C ARG A 171 14.07 -1.61 13.74
N ASP A 172 14.50 -0.50 13.16
CA ASP A 172 13.63 0.64 12.89
C ASP A 172 12.55 0.27 11.85
N ALA A 173 12.91 -0.46 10.78
CA ALA A 173 11.97 -0.96 9.79
C ALA A 173 10.93 -1.94 10.38
N LEU A 174 11.35 -2.85 11.26
CA LEU A 174 10.45 -3.76 11.96
C LEU A 174 9.53 -3.03 12.94
N ALA A 175 10.05 -2.05 13.69
CA ALA A 175 9.25 -1.22 14.59
C ALA A 175 8.19 -0.40 13.83
N ASP A 176 8.57 0.16 12.70
CA ASP A 176 7.65 0.87 11.80
C ASP A 176 6.56 -0.07 11.26
N PHE A 177 6.92 -1.31 10.91
CA PHE A 177 5.93 -2.27 10.43
C PHE A 177 4.99 -2.74 11.55
N LYS A 178 5.49 -2.95 12.78
CA LYS A 178 4.63 -3.20 13.95
C LYS A 178 3.65 -2.05 14.19
N SER A 179 4.12 -0.81 14.11
CA SER A 179 3.27 0.38 14.23
C SER A 179 2.19 0.44 13.14
N ALA A 180 2.54 0.02 11.91
CA ALA A 180 1.58 -0.12 10.81
C ALA A 180 0.53 -1.21 11.08
N ILE A 181 0.91 -2.36 11.67
CA ILE A 181 -0.04 -3.41 12.09
C ILE A 181 -1.02 -2.84 13.12
N GLU A 182 -0.53 -2.14 14.14
CA GLU A 182 -1.39 -1.52 15.15
C GLU A 182 -2.38 -0.51 14.56
N ALA A 183 -1.94 0.25 13.55
CA ALA A 183 -2.82 1.18 12.83
C ALA A 183 -3.93 0.43 12.07
N VAL A 184 -3.62 -0.73 11.48
CA VAL A 184 -4.62 -1.60 10.85
C VAL A 184 -5.58 -2.19 11.88
N ASP A 185 -5.09 -2.57 13.06
CA ASP A 185 -5.92 -3.12 14.12
C ASP A 185 -6.95 -2.13 14.66
N LYS A 186 -6.55 -0.87 14.75
CA LYS A 186 -7.43 0.24 15.14
C LYS A 186 -8.42 0.62 14.03
N SER A 187 -8.21 0.15 12.80
CA SER A 187 -9.11 0.42 11.68
C SER A 187 -10.35 -0.48 11.68
N GLY A 188 -11.42 0.00 11.03
CA GLY A 188 -12.72 -0.70 10.92
C GLY A 188 -12.77 -1.87 9.94
N VAL A 189 -11.64 -2.52 9.62
CA VAL A 189 -11.58 -3.64 8.67
C VAL A 189 -12.01 -4.97 9.32
N SER A 190 -12.43 -5.94 8.48
CA SER A 190 -12.76 -7.30 8.93
C SER A 190 -11.55 -8.00 9.57
N PRO A 191 -11.75 -8.85 10.61
CA PRO A 191 -10.67 -9.60 11.26
C PRO A 191 -9.76 -10.37 10.30
N LEU A 192 -10.31 -10.92 9.21
CA LEU A 192 -9.52 -11.64 8.20
C LEU A 192 -8.42 -10.75 7.58
N TYR A 193 -8.74 -9.48 7.29
CA TYR A 193 -7.78 -8.55 6.69
C TYR A 193 -6.77 -7.99 7.70
N LYS A 194 -7.11 -7.98 9.00
CA LYS A 194 -6.18 -7.57 10.07
C LYS A 194 -5.00 -8.53 10.24
N ASN A 195 -5.20 -9.80 9.87
CA ASN A 195 -4.17 -10.82 10.00
C ASN A 195 -3.14 -10.80 8.86
N ILE A 196 -3.49 -10.24 7.69
CA ILE A 196 -2.59 -10.23 6.53
C ILE A 196 -1.27 -9.48 6.83
N PRO A 197 -1.28 -8.26 7.41
CA PRO A 197 -0.03 -7.59 7.77
C PRO A 197 0.80 -8.34 8.80
N ARG A 198 0.15 -9.04 9.75
CA ARG A 198 0.84 -9.88 10.73
C ARG A 198 1.53 -11.06 10.08
N TRP A 199 0.83 -11.79 9.21
CA TRP A 199 1.42 -12.90 8.46
C TRP A 199 2.57 -12.44 7.57
N ASN A 200 2.43 -11.28 6.89
CA ASN A 200 3.51 -10.72 6.10
C ASN A 200 4.71 -10.34 6.97
N PHE A 201 4.47 -9.74 8.13
CA PHE A 201 5.51 -9.44 9.11
C PHE A 201 6.19 -10.72 9.61
N GLU A 202 5.44 -11.75 9.95
CA GLU A 202 5.96 -13.06 10.35
C GLU A 202 6.80 -13.72 9.25
N VAL A 203 6.37 -13.67 7.98
CA VAL A 203 7.14 -14.21 6.85
C VAL A 203 8.43 -13.42 6.64
N LEU A 204 8.36 -12.08 6.73
CA LEU A 204 9.52 -11.21 6.55
C LEU A 204 10.49 -11.29 7.73
N ASN A 205 9.98 -11.57 8.93
CA ASN A 205 10.75 -11.73 10.17
C ASN A 205 11.16 -13.19 10.45
N GLY A 206 10.57 -14.16 9.75
CA GLY A 206 10.56 -15.58 10.13
C GLY A 206 11.95 -16.21 10.27
N GLU A 207 12.09 -17.08 11.27
CA GLU A 207 13.35 -17.70 11.72
C GLU A 207 14.19 -18.37 10.61
N GLU A 208 13.61 -18.87 9.51
CA GLU A 208 14.39 -19.47 8.40
C GLU A 208 15.18 -18.41 7.60
N ASN A 209 14.71 -17.16 7.52
CA ASN A 209 15.47 -16.07 6.91
C ASN A 209 16.59 -15.63 7.85
N VAL A 210 16.31 -15.51 9.16
CA VAL A 210 17.31 -15.31 10.23
C VAL A 210 18.39 -16.40 10.21
N ARG A 211 18.01 -17.68 10.07
CA ARG A 211 18.96 -18.81 9.94
C ARG A 211 19.73 -18.81 8.62
N LYS A 212 19.16 -18.32 7.52
CA LYS A 212 19.92 -18.07 6.29
C LYS A 212 20.92 -16.91 6.45
N PHE A 213 20.55 -15.87 7.22
CA PHE A 213 21.47 -14.80 7.62
C PHE A 213 22.63 -15.34 8.49
N GLU A 214 22.37 -16.32 9.38
CA GLU A 214 23.40 -17.01 10.18
C GLU A 214 24.41 -17.81 9.34
N VAL A 215 23.97 -18.43 8.24
CA VAL A 215 24.84 -19.25 7.37
C VAL A 215 25.69 -18.39 6.42
N SER A 216 25.22 -17.21 6.03
CA SER A 216 25.97 -16.28 5.18
C SER A 216 26.97 -15.38 5.91
N MET A 217 26.89 -15.26 7.24
CA MET A 217 27.84 -14.51 8.05
C MET A 217 28.60 -15.44 8.99
N THR A 218 29.82 -15.80 8.60
CA THR A 218 30.79 -16.53 9.44
C THR A 218 31.26 -15.67 10.62
N ASP A 219 30.44 -15.55 11.67
CA ASP A 219 30.88 -15.10 13.00
C ASP A 219 29.85 -15.56 14.06
N MET A 220 30.14 -16.67 14.74
CA MET A 220 29.21 -17.33 15.68
C MET A 220 28.80 -16.47 16.89
N GLU A 221 29.63 -15.51 17.32
CA GLU A 221 29.32 -14.64 18.47
C GLU A 221 28.28 -13.55 18.12
N LYS A 222 28.28 -13.04 16.88
CA LYS A 222 27.31 -12.02 16.43
C LYS A 222 25.91 -12.61 16.28
N ASN A 223 25.81 -13.89 15.92
CA ASN A 223 24.54 -14.61 15.80
C ASN A 223 23.86 -14.80 17.17
N GLN A 224 24.64 -15.03 18.23
CA GLN A 224 24.12 -15.15 19.60
C GLN A 224 23.48 -13.83 20.10
N ALA A 225 24.15 -12.69 19.85
CA ALA A 225 23.62 -11.38 20.21
C ALA A 225 22.39 -10.98 19.35
N LEU A 226 22.34 -11.41 18.08
CA LEU A 226 21.17 -11.22 17.22
C LEU A 226 19.95 -11.97 17.76
N LYS A 227 20.17 -13.22 18.19
CA LYS A 227 19.14 -14.08 18.77
C LYS A 227 18.56 -13.47 20.05
N GLU A 228 19.41 -13.03 20.97
CA GLU A 228 18.98 -12.42 22.23
C GLU A 228 18.21 -11.10 22.02
N ASN A 229 18.60 -10.27 21.04
CA ASN A 229 17.90 -9.02 20.71
C ASN A 229 16.59 -9.21 19.96
N LEU A 230 16.46 -10.26 19.15
CA LEU A 230 15.21 -10.60 18.47
C LEU A 230 14.21 -11.25 19.42
N GLU A 231 14.67 -12.13 20.33
CA GLU A 231 13.85 -12.77 21.36
C GLU A 231 13.32 -11.76 22.39
N THR A 232 14.10 -10.75 22.77
CA THR A 232 13.67 -9.69 23.72
C THR A 232 12.63 -8.71 23.15
N LEU A 233 12.38 -8.72 21.83
CA LEU A 233 11.36 -7.90 21.16
C LEU A 233 10.06 -8.66 20.88
N ILE A 234 9.94 -9.90 21.37
CA ILE A 234 8.73 -10.74 21.30
C ILE A 234 7.95 -10.54 22.61
N PRO A 235 6.72 -9.98 22.58
CA PRO A 235 5.83 -10.08 23.72
C PRO A 235 5.35 -11.53 23.86
N ASP A 236 5.53 -12.13 25.03
CA ASP A 236 5.17 -13.51 25.40
C ASP A 236 3.67 -13.84 25.36
N ILE A 237 2.81 -13.00 24.79
CA ILE A 237 1.35 -13.22 24.80
C ILE A 237 0.75 -12.97 23.43
N GLY A 238 0.42 -14.07 22.75
CA GLY A 238 -0.33 -14.09 21.50
C GLY A 238 -0.70 -15.52 21.09
N GLY A 239 -1.36 -16.24 22.00
CA GLY A 239 -1.82 -17.60 21.73
C GLY A 239 -2.83 -17.70 20.58
N TYR A 240 -2.80 -18.87 19.94
CA TYR A 240 -3.79 -19.51 19.08
C TYR A 240 -3.83 -19.13 17.59
N ALA A 241 -3.14 -19.96 16.80
CA ALA A 241 -3.59 -20.41 15.48
C ALA A 241 -4.71 -21.46 15.62
N PRO A 242 -5.57 -21.59 14.61
CA PRO A 242 -5.62 -22.90 13.96
C PRO A 242 -5.72 -22.80 12.44
N GLY A 243 -4.71 -23.38 11.79
CA GLY A 243 -4.63 -23.63 10.35
C GLY A 243 -3.46 -24.57 10.02
N GLU A 244 -3.23 -25.56 10.90
CA GLU A 244 -2.36 -26.75 10.77
C GLU A 244 -0.83 -26.59 10.55
N PRO A 245 -0.05 -27.60 11.02
CA PRO A 245 1.34 -27.45 11.48
C PRO A 245 2.39 -27.68 10.39
N MET A 246 3.56 -27.06 10.58
CA MET A 246 4.78 -27.30 9.79
C MET A 246 5.38 -28.73 9.91
N ASP A 247 4.68 -29.69 10.53
CA ASP A 247 5.14 -31.09 10.68
C ASP A 247 4.72 -32.03 9.53
N THR A 248 4.22 -31.50 8.41
CA THR A 248 3.88 -32.32 7.22
C THR A 248 4.79 -32.09 6.00
N ARG A 249 6.04 -31.66 6.20
CA ARG A 249 7.08 -31.84 5.16
C ARG A 249 7.46 -33.32 5.09
N VAL A 250 6.77 -34.08 4.25
CA VAL A 250 7.27 -35.37 3.76
C VAL A 250 8.58 -35.10 3.04
N LYS A 251 9.69 -35.53 3.63
CA LYS A 251 10.98 -35.62 2.93
C LYS A 251 10.81 -36.55 1.73
N LYS A 252 11.14 -36.06 0.53
CA LYS A 252 11.67 -36.90 -0.55
C LYS A 252 13.17 -36.66 -0.60
#